data_AF-A0AAV0I0X0-F1
#
_entry.id   AF-A0AAV0I0X0-F1
#
_cell.length_a   1.000
_cell.length_b   1.000
_cell.length_c   1.000
_cell.angle_alpha   90.00
_cell.angle_beta   90.00
_cell.angle_gamma   90.00
#
_symmetry.space_group_name_H-M   'P 1'
#
loop_
_entity.id
_entity.type
_entity.pdbx_description
1 polymer ?
#
loop_
_entity_poly.entity_id
_entity_poly.type
_entity_poly.pdbx_seq_one_letter_code
_entity_poly.pdbx_strand_id
1 'polypeptide(L)'
;MTIPKVICDHMGWGVKTGLPYIWHSKASNPFVNLKKEYKGIFWQEEIIPFFQSVKMSKEATTVQKCYIELSKEVKEKLGKVDPYFDKLADAMVTWIEAWDELNPSSAEKPAK
;
A
#
# COMPACT_ATOMS: atom_id res chain seq x y z
N MET A 1 -7.53 -3.73 6.38
CA MET A 1 -6.11 -3.69 6.79
C MET A 1 -5.34 -3.13 5.60
N THR A 2 -4.50 -2.11 5.79
CA THR A 2 -3.89 -1.35 4.69
C THR A 2 -2.39 -1.63 4.57
N ILE A 3 -1.79 -1.34 3.40
CA ILE A 3 -0.33 -1.45 3.16
C ILE A 3 0.51 -0.81 4.29
N PRO A 4 0.23 0.45 4.73
CA PRO A 4 0.97 1.06 5.83
C PRO A 4 0.86 0.27 7.14
N LYS A 5 -0.29 -0.35 7.41
CA LYS A 5 -0.50 -1.10 8.64
C LYS A 5 0.40 -2.34 8.70
N VAL A 6 0.49 -3.10 7.62
CA VAL A 6 1.36 -4.29 7.51
C VAL A 6 2.82 -3.92 7.73
N ILE A 7 3.27 -2.83 7.11
CA ILE A 7 4.65 -2.36 7.24
C ILE A 7 4.93 -1.89 8.68
N CYS A 8 4.04 -1.09 9.25
CA CYS A 8 4.18 -0.64 10.64
C CYS A 8 4.21 -1.82 11.62
N ASP A 9 3.40 -2.86 11.40
CA ASP A 9 3.39 -4.05 12.26
C ASP A 9 4.71 -4.82 12.20
N HIS A 10 5.28 -4.98 11.00
CA HIS A 10 6.61 -5.58 10.84
C HIS A 10 7.72 -4.77 11.52
N MET A 11 7.61 -3.45 11.47
CA MET A 11 8.56 -2.53 12.11
C MET A 11 8.35 -2.38 13.62
N GLY A 12 7.28 -2.97 14.18
CA GLY A 12 6.91 -2.80 15.59
C GLY A 12 6.40 -1.39 15.92
N TRP A 13 5.89 -0.66 14.93
CA TRP A 13 5.37 0.70 15.08
C TRP A 13 3.86 0.73 15.29
N GLY A 14 3.43 1.54 16.26
CA GLY A 14 2.01 1.84 16.44
C GLY A 14 1.48 2.76 15.35
N VAL A 15 0.32 2.42 14.78
CA VAL A 15 -0.40 3.31 13.85
C VAL A 15 -1.49 4.03 14.63
N LYS A 16 -1.45 5.37 14.65
CA LYS A 16 -2.56 6.20 15.14
C LYS A 16 -3.24 6.90 13.97
N THR A 17 -4.57 6.85 13.94
CA THR A 17 -5.35 7.76 13.10
C THR A 17 -5.53 9.06 13.89
N GLY A 18 -5.09 10.19 13.34
CA GLY A 18 -5.16 11.50 13.98
C GLY A 18 -5.91 12.53 13.14
N LEU A 19 -6.32 13.62 13.78
CA LEU A 19 -6.90 14.80 13.14
C LEU A 19 -5.95 15.41 12.08
N PRO A 20 -6.49 16.12 11.06
CA PRO A 20 -7.91 16.46 10.89
C PRO A 20 -8.71 15.37 10.18
N TYR A 21 -9.94 15.12 10.65
CA TYR A 21 -10.90 14.33 9.89
C TYR A 21 -11.43 15.18 8.74
N ILE A 22 -11.27 14.68 7.51
CA ILE A 22 -11.86 15.29 6.33
C ILE A 22 -13.31 14.83 6.26
N TRP A 23 -14.24 15.74 6.53
CA TRP A 23 -15.66 15.50 6.35
C TRP A 23 -16.05 15.84 4.91
N HIS A 24 -16.48 14.84 4.15
CA HIS A 24 -16.87 15.01 2.75
C HIS A 24 -18.40 14.90 2.59
N SER A 25 -19.09 16.03 2.47
CA SER A 25 -20.56 16.12 2.38
C SER A 25 -21.14 15.77 0.99
N LYS A 26 -20.38 15.08 0.13
CA LYS A 26 -20.84 14.75 -1.22
C LYS A 26 -21.70 13.50 -1.18
N ALA A 27 -23.02 13.67 -1.18
CA ALA A 27 -23.97 12.58 -1.33
C ALA A 27 -24.04 12.15 -2.80
N SER A 28 -23.08 11.35 -3.25
CA SER A 28 -23.21 10.62 -4.52
C SER A 28 -24.33 9.59 -4.39
N ASN A 29 -25.08 9.35 -5.48
CA ASN A 29 -26.13 8.34 -5.50
C ASN A 29 -25.54 6.97 -5.04
N PRO A 30 -25.99 6.41 -3.90
CA PRO A 30 -25.39 5.21 -3.32
C PRO A 30 -25.41 4.00 -4.27
N PHE A 31 -26.46 3.87 -5.06
CA PHE A 31 -26.62 2.76 -6.01
C PHE A 31 -25.67 2.90 -7.21
N VAL A 32 -25.35 4.12 -7.62
CA VAL A 32 -24.40 4.37 -8.72
C VAL A 32 -22.97 4.08 -8.28
N ASN A 33 -22.60 4.43 -7.03
CA ASN A 33 -21.29 4.07 -6.48
C ASN A 33 -21.17 2.57 -6.25
N LEU A 34 -22.20 1.92 -5.68
CA LEU A 34 -22.20 0.47 -5.47
C LEU A 34 -21.99 -0.28 -6.79
N LYS A 35 -22.64 0.15 -7.88
CA LYS A 35 -22.43 -0.42 -9.23
C LYS A 35 -21.02 -0.20 -9.78
N LYS A 36 -20.30 0.83 -9.33
CA LYS A 36 -18.90 1.08 -9.73
C LYS A 36 -17.91 0.30 -8.86
N GLU A 37 -18.22 0.18 -7.56
CA GLU A 37 -17.34 -0.39 -6.54
C GLU A 37 -17.61 -1.88 -6.28
N TYR A 38 -18.61 -2.49 -6.93
CA TYR A 38 -19.03 -3.87 -6.67
C TYR A 38 -17.88 -4.88 -6.76
N LYS A 39 -16.97 -4.74 -7.74
CA LYS A 39 -15.78 -5.60 -7.87
C LYS A 39 -14.89 -5.53 -6.63
N GLY A 40 -14.76 -4.35 -6.04
CA GLY A 40 -13.98 -4.15 -4.82
C GLY A 40 -14.52 -4.92 -3.63
N ILE A 41 -15.83 -5.19 -3.58
CA ILE A 41 -16.44 -6.03 -2.53
C ILE A 41 -15.97 -7.48 -2.70
N PHE A 42 -16.00 -8.02 -3.92
CA PHE A 42 -15.51 -9.38 -4.17
C PHE A 42 -14.01 -9.51 -3.92
N TRP A 43 -13.22 -8.51 -4.31
CA TRP A 43 -11.78 -8.53 -4.06
C TRP A 43 -11.44 -8.55 -2.57
N GLN A 44 -12.31 -8.04 -1.69
CA GLN A 44 -12.05 -8.09 -0.24
C GLN A 44 -11.92 -9.51 0.30
N GLU A 45 -12.60 -10.49 -0.31
CA GLU A 45 -12.51 -11.90 0.10
C GLU A 45 -11.09 -12.46 -0.08
N GLU A 46 -10.34 -11.95 -1.06
CA GLU A 46 -8.95 -12.34 -1.33
C GLU A 46 -7.94 -11.40 -0.65
N ILE A 47 -8.21 -10.10 -0.68
CA ILE A 47 -7.33 -9.05 -0.16
C ILE A 47 -7.18 -9.16 1.37
N ILE A 48 -8.27 -9.39 2.10
CA ILE A 48 -8.24 -9.38 3.57
C ILE A 48 -7.38 -10.53 4.09
N PRO A 49 -7.58 -11.80 3.68
CA PRO A 49 -6.71 -12.90 4.08
C PRO A 49 -5.26 -12.72 3.63
N PHE A 50 -5.03 -12.17 2.43
CA PHE A 50 -3.68 -11.88 1.95
C PHE A 50 -2.93 -10.94 2.92
N PHE A 51 -3.49 -9.78 3.25
CA PHE A 51 -2.80 -8.82 4.12
C PHE A 51 -2.74 -9.27 5.59
N GLN A 52 -3.65 -10.14 6.04
CA GLN A 52 -3.56 -10.74 7.38
C GLN A 52 -2.48 -11.84 7.47
N SER A 53 -2.16 -12.49 6.36
CA SER A 53 -1.21 -13.62 6.33
C SER A 53 0.20 -13.24 5.86
N VAL A 54 0.36 -12.11 5.17
CA VAL A 54 1.65 -11.66 4.66
C VAL A 54 2.64 -11.43 5.81
N LYS A 55 3.83 -12.00 5.65
CA LYS A 55 4.97 -11.83 6.56
C LYS A 55 6.16 -11.42 5.73
N MET A 56 6.81 -10.33 6.11
CA MET A 56 7.99 -9.84 5.40
C MET A 56 9.26 -10.42 6.01
N SER A 57 10.32 -10.44 5.21
CA SER A 57 11.64 -10.87 5.63
C SER A 57 12.20 -9.97 6.72
N LYS A 58 12.98 -10.54 7.63
CA LYS A 58 13.72 -9.78 8.65
C LYS A 58 14.77 -8.84 8.04
N GLU A 59 15.11 -9.03 6.76
CA GLU A 59 16.03 -8.18 6.01
C GLU A 59 15.39 -6.86 5.54
N ALA A 60 14.06 -6.80 5.50
CA ALA A 60 13.31 -5.58 5.24
C ALA A 60 13.27 -4.71 6.51
N THR A 61 14.37 -3.98 6.71
CA THR A 61 14.58 -3.10 7.88
C THR A 61 14.24 -1.64 7.61
N THR A 62 13.88 -1.29 6.39
CA THR A 62 13.46 0.06 6.00
C THR A 62 12.09 0.02 5.34
N VAL A 63 11.36 1.15 5.41
CA VAL A 63 10.03 1.26 4.79
C VAL A 63 10.11 1.03 3.28
N GLN A 64 11.14 1.54 2.61
CA GLN A 64 11.39 1.32 1.19
C GLN A 64 11.52 -0.18 0.85
N LYS A 65 12.35 -0.90 1.60
CA LYS A 65 12.53 -2.36 1.40
C LYS A 65 11.22 -3.12 1.64
N CYS A 66 10.46 -2.74 2.67
CA CYS A 66 9.16 -3.33 2.95
C CYS A 66 8.17 -3.11 1.79
N TYR A 67 8.14 -1.91 1.20
CA TYR A 67 7.31 -1.62 0.04
C TYR A 67 7.69 -2.45 -1.20
N ILE A 68 8.99 -2.58 -1.48
CA ILE A 68 9.49 -3.37 -2.61
C ILE A 68 9.22 -4.87 -2.41
N GLU A 69 9.36 -5.38 -1.19
CA GLU A 69 9.05 -6.78 -0.89
C GLU A 69 7.54 -7.03 -1.01
N LEU A 70 6.72 -6.15 -0.42
CA LEU A 70 5.27 -6.27 -0.46
C LEU A 70 4.71 -6.11 -1.88
N SER A 71 5.31 -5.28 -2.75
CA SER A 71 4.86 -5.14 -4.13
C SER A 71 5.02 -6.45 -4.92
N LYS A 72 6.10 -7.21 -4.67
CA LYS A 72 6.29 -8.55 -5.27
C LYS A 72 5.21 -9.52 -4.83
N GLU A 73 4.91 -9.54 -3.53
CA GLU A 73 3.84 -10.38 -2.95
C GLU A 73 2.45 -10.01 -3.50
N VAL A 74 2.16 -8.71 -3.63
CA VAL A 74 0.91 -8.20 -4.23
C VAL A 74 0.81 -8.67 -5.69
N LYS A 75 1.90 -8.54 -6.47
CA LYS A 75 1.92 -8.96 -7.88
C LYS A 75 1.69 -10.47 -8.01
N GLU A 76 2.40 -11.27 -7.22
CA GLU A 76 2.33 -12.73 -7.30
C GLU A 76 0.98 -13.30 -6.83
N LYS A 77 0.45 -12.78 -5.71
CA LYS A 77 -0.75 -13.34 -5.06
C LYS A 77 -2.03 -12.67 -5.54
N LEU A 78 -2.05 -11.33 -5.59
CA LEU A 78 -3.25 -10.58 -5.98
C LEU A 78 -3.33 -10.31 -7.49
N GLY A 79 -2.23 -10.37 -8.25
CA GLY A 79 -2.26 -10.24 -9.71
C GLY A 79 -3.16 -11.28 -10.39
N LYS A 80 -3.34 -12.45 -9.76
CA LYS A 80 -4.27 -13.51 -10.22
C LYS A 80 -5.75 -13.15 -10.04
N VAL A 81 -6.06 -12.21 -9.14
CA VAL A 81 -7.43 -11.79 -8.83
C VAL A 81 -7.93 -10.79 -9.88
N ASP A 82 -7.12 -9.78 -10.22
CA ASP A 82 -7.43 -8.80 -11.25
C ASP A 82 -6.14 -8.10 -11.74
N PRO A 83 -5.98 -7.80 -13.04
CA PRO A 83 -4.84 -7.06 -13.58
C PRO A 83 -4.61 -5.68 -12.96
N TYR A 84 -5.61 -5.12 -12.26
CA TYR A 84 -5.45 -3.95 -11.43
C TYR A 84 -4.31 -4.11 -10.41
N PHE A 85 -4.14 -5.29 -9.82
CA PHE A 85 -3.12 -5.52 -8.80
C PHE A 85 -1.70 -5.60 -9.38
N ASP A 86 -1.54 -5.99 -10.64
CA ASP A 86 -0.26 -5.86 -11.34
C ASP A 86 0.14 -4.38 -11.45
N LYS A 87 -0.81 -3.53 -11.86
CA LYS A 87 -0.58 -2.08 -11.93
C LYS A 87 -0.34 -1.47 -10.55
N LEU A 88 -1.03 -1.96 -9.53
CA LEU A 88 -0.82 -1.51 -8.14
C LEU A 88 0.61 -1.85 -7.69
N ALA A 89 1.07 -3.08 -7.93
CA ALA A 89 2.42 -3.50 -7.57
C ALA A 89 3.49 -2.66 -8.29
N ASP A 90 3.31 -2.40 -9.58
CA ASP A 90 4.24 -1.56 -10.34
C ASP A 90 4.23 -0.12 -9.79
N ALA A 91 3.04 0.44 -9.51
CA ALA A 91 2.91 1.77 -8.91
C ALA A 91 3.54 1.87 -7.51
N MET A 92 3.48 0.82 -6.69
CA MET A 92 4.15 0.76 -5.39
C MET A 92 5.67 0.90 -5.53
N VAL A 93 6.26 0.27 -6.54
CA VAL A 93 7.70 0.37 -6.84
C VAL A 93 8.03 1.78 -7.32
N THR A 94 7.31 2.26 -8.33
CA THR A 94 7.51 3.62 -8.88
C THR A 94 7.40 4.70 -7.81
N TRP A 95 6.48 4.54 -6.85
CA TRP A 95 6.34 5.50 -5.75
C TRP A 95 7.59 5.56 -4.85
N ILE A 96 8.21 4.41 -4.55
CA ILE A 96 9.43 4.37 -3.75
C ILE A 96 10.63 4.91 -4.52
N GLU A 97 10.76 4.57 -5.80
CA GLU A 97 11.81 5.12 -6.67
C GLU A 97 11.72 6.65 -6.72
N ALA A 98 10.53 7.20 -6.99
CA ALA A 98 10.29 8.64 -6.98
C ALA A 98 10.54 9.27 -5.59
N TRP A 99 10.19 8.56 -4.52
CA TRP A 99 10.46 9.03 -3.15
C TRP A 99 11.96 9.16 -2.89
N ASP A 100 12.75 8.15 -3.26
CA ASP A 100 14.19 8.15 -3.03
C ASP A 100 14.91 9.20 -3.91
N GLU A 101 14.45 9.41 -5.15
CA GLU A 101 14.94 10.50 -6.02
C GLU A 101 14.71 11.89 -5.40
N LEU A 102 13.54 12.11 -4.78
CA LEU A 102 13.18 13.39 -4.17
C LEU A 102 13.75 13.57 -2.76
N ASN A 103 14.13 12.48 -2.08
CA ASN A 103 14.63 12.47 -0.71
C ASN A 103 15.95 11.71 -0.60
N PRO A 104 17.01 12.16 -1.29
CA PRO A 104 18.31 11.51 -1.22
C PRO A 104 18.80 11.48 0.22
N SER A 105 19.39 10.35 0.62
CA SER A 105 19.93 10.20 1.97
C SER A 105 20.99 11.28 2.24
N SER A 106 21.13 11.71 3.49
CA SER A 106 22.09 12.74 3.90
C SER A 106 23.55 12.46 3.51
N ALA A 107 23.87 11.22 3.11
CA ALA A 107 25.19 10.82 2.61
C ALA A 107 25.49 11.28 1.17
N GLU A 108 24.48 11.73 0.41
CA GLU A 108 24.60 12.14 -0.99
C GLU A 108 24.40 13.64 -1.24
N LYS A 109 24.36 14.47 -0.19
CA LYS A 109 24.36 15.93 -0.40
C LYS A 109 25.72 16.32 -1.00
N PRO A 110 25.79 16.85 -2.24
CA PRO A 110 27.01 17.50 -2.69
C PRO A 110 27.23 18.70 -1.77
N ALA A 111 28.46 18.84 -1.26
CA ALA A 111 28.85 20.00 -0.47
C ALA A 111 28.49 21.28 -1.26
N LYS A 112 27.74 22.16 -0.61
CA LYS A 112 27.40 23.48 -1.14
C LYS A 112 28.61 24.40 -1.10
#